data_AF-A0A2V5MMK4-F1
#
_entry.id   AF-A0A2V5MMK4-F1
#
_cell.length_a   1.000
_cell.length_b   1.000
_cell.length_c   1.000
_cell.angle_alpha   90.00
_cell.angle_beta   90.00
_cell.angle_gamma   90.00
#
_symmetry.space_group_name_H-M   'P 1'
#
loop_
_entity.id
_entity.type
_entity.pdbx_description
1 polymer ?
#
loop_
_entity_poly.entity_id
_entity_poly.type
_entity_poly.pdbx_seq_one_letter_code
_entity_poly.pdbx_strand_id
1 'polypeptide(L)'
;MRRDIGKAPGKSKSGDRGWWTRYKRKHFRHELASAFAALHPSSGLPGEQRDLIAYLVAAHHGKVRLSLRSLPDERHPEDERRFAWGVWQRDELAKIDLGSGVIAPHVALSLEPMELGESVEEPFVGQPSWIERALRLRDDLGPLRLA
;
A
#
# COMPACT_ATOMS: atom_id res chain seq x y z
N MET A 1 19.69 -1.31 -8.16
CA MET A 1 19.35 -1.49 -6.72
C MET A 1 17.95 -2.12 -6.66
N ARG A 2 17.76 -3.27 -5.98
CA ARG A 2 16.46 -3.97 -5.97
C ARG A 2 15.35 -3.05 -5.43
N ARG A 3 14.29 -2.86 -6.22
CA ARG A 3 13.12 -2.02 -5.93
C ARG A 3 11.97 -2.79 -5.27
N ASP A 4 12.13 -4.11 -5.14
CA ASP A 4 11.15 -4.99 -4.53
C ASP A 4 11.04 -4.74 -3.02
N ILE A 5 9.87 -4.28 -2.58
CA ILE A 5 9.53 -4.16 -1.16
C ILE A 5 8.70 -5.35 -0.64
N GLY A 6 8.25 -6.22 -1.54
CA GLY A 6 7.50 -7.43 -1.20
C GLY A 6 8.42 -8.55 -0.68
N LYS A 7 8.00 -9.23 0.40
CA LYS A 7 8.66 -10.45 0.88
C LYS A 7 8.15 -11.65 0.08
N ALA A 8 8.74 -11.95 -1.08
CA ALA A 8 8.67 -13.32 -1.59
C ALA A 8 9.63 -14.18 -0.76
N PRO A 9 9.24 -15.39 -0.31
CA PRO A 9 10.18 -16.31 0.32
C PRO A 9 11.29 -16.65 -0.68
N GLY A 10 12.53 -16.32 -0.35
CA GLY A 10 13.69 -16.73 -1.13
C GLY A 10 13.91 -18.24 -0.99
N LYS A 11 14.50 -18.88 -2.02
CA LYS A 11 14.94 -20.27 -1.92
C LYS A 11 16.02 -20.41 -0.84
N SER A 12 15.74 -21.21 0.18
CA SER A 12 16.79 -21.74 1.07
C SER A 12 17.67 -22.72 0.29
N LYS A 13 18.96 -22.80 0.62
CA LYS A 13 19.85 -23.89 0.14
C LYS A 13 19.36 -25.28 0.59
N SER A 14 18.47 -25.35 1.59
CA SER A 14 17.93 -26.59 2.17
C SER A 14 16.52 -26.97 1.70
N GLY A 15 15.88 -26.21 0.80
CA GLY A 15 14.52 -26.53 0.32
C GLY A 15 13.38 -26.23 1.31
N ASP A 16 13.67 -25.77 2.54
CA ASP A 16 12.64 -25.34 3.48
C ASP A 16 12.01 -23.99 3.10
N ARG A 17 10.72 -23.84 3.43
CA ARG A 17 9.94 -22.60 3.31
C ARG A 17 10.72 -21.43 3.91
N GLY A 18 11.23 -20.55 3.05
CA GLY A 18 12.20 -19.51 3.40
C GLY A 18 11.75 -18.62 4.55
N TRP A 19 12.69 -18.27 5.43
CA TRP A 19 12.49 -17.35 6.55
C TRP A 19 12.19 -15.92 6.05
N TRP A 20 11.27 -15.23 6.71
CA TRP A 20 10.93 -13.84 6.42
C TRP A 20 12.11 -12.91 6.72
N THR A 21 12.85 -12.47 5.70
CA THR A 21 13.92 -11.47 5.85
C THR A 21 13.38 -10.17 6.45
N ARG A 22 14.18 -9.50 7.29
CA ARG A 22 13.82 -8.18 7.85
C ARG A 22 13.75 -7.14 6.74
N TYR A 23 12.74 -6.27 6.76
CA TYR A 23 12.66 -5.14 5.84
C TYR A 23 13.86 -4.21 6.05
N LYS A 24 14.48 -3.77 4.94
CA LYS A 24 15.70 -2.96 4.97
C LYS A 24 15.44 -1.51 5.37
N ARG A 25 14.25 -0.97 5.07
CA ARG A 25 13.89 0.42 5.38
C ARG A 25 13.28 0.50 6.78
N LYS A 26 13.79 1.44 7.59
CA LYS A 26 13.21 1.78 8.89
C LYS A 26 11.76 2.21 8.69
N HIS A 27 10.91 1.90 9.66
CA HIS A 27 9.48 2.21 9.66
C HIS A 27 8.63 1.58 8.56
N PHE A 28 9.18 0.63 7.78
CA PHE A 28 8.42 -0.05 6.74
C PHE A 28 7.11 -0.66 7.25
N ARG A 29 6.00 -0.29 6.59
CA ARG A 29 4.65 -0.80 6.85
C ARG A 29 4.11 -1.50 5.61
N HIS A 30 3.95 -2.82 5.72
CA HIS A 30 3.44 -3.65 4.63
C HIS A 30 1.97 -3.36 4.33
N GLU A 31 1.20 -2.98 5.35
CA GLU A 31 -0.20 -2.57 5.22
C GLU A 31 -0.38 -1.37 4.29
N LEU A 32 0.54 -0.38 4.32
CA LEU A 32 0.46 0.80 3.45
C LEU A 32 0.76 0.39 2.00
N ALA A 33 1.84 -0.39 1.81
CA ALA A 33 2.21 -0.90 0.50
C ALA A 33 1.09 -1.74 -0.12
N SER A 34 0.50 -2.66 0.66
CA SER A 34 -0.62 -3.50 0.22
C SER A 34 -1.89 -2.71 -0.02
N ALA A 35 -2.21 -1.69 0.79
CA ALA A 35 -3.38 -0.86 0.59
C ALA A 35 -3.29 -0.06 -0.71
N PHE A 36 -2.12 0.50 -1.01
CA PHE A 36 -1.91 1.29 -2.22
C PHE A 36 -1.83 0.39 -3.47
N ALA A 37 -1.36 -0.86 -3.31
CA ALA A 37 -1.49 -1.88 -4.35
C ALA A 37 -2.95 -2.26 -4.64
N ALA A 38 -3.78 -2.40 -3.61
CA ALA A 38 -5.21 -2.68 -3.75
C ALA A 38 -5.96 -1.49 -4.39
N LEU A 39 -5.57 -0.27 -4.02
CA LEU A 39 -6.14 0.97 -4.56
C LEU A 39 -5.75 1.21 -6.03
N HIS A 40 -4.58 0.70 -6.46
CA HIS A 40 -4.09 0.88 -7.82
C HIS A 40 -5.09 0.36 -8.86
N PRO A 41 -5.34 1.06 -9.98
CA PRO A 41 -6.31 0.64 -10.98
C PRO A 41 -6.09 -0.75 -11.58
N SER A 42 -4.83 -1.19 -11.63
CA SER A 42 -4.45 -2.52 -12.11
C SER A 42 -4.68 -3.65 -11.10
N SER A 43 -5.22 -3.38 -9.90
CA SER A 43 -5.40 -4.40 -8.86
C SER A 43 -6.40 -5.49 -9.23
N GLY A 44 -7.27 -5.22 -10.22
CA GLY A 44 -8.36 -6.13 -10.60
C GLY A 44 -9.53 -6.13 -9.62
N LEU A 45 -9.47 -5.33 -8.55
CA LEU A 45 -10.56 -5.21 -7.57
C LEU A 45 -11.72 -4.35 -8.13
N PRO A 46 -12.98 -4.68 -7.80
CA PRO A 46 -14.15 -3.88 -8.19
C PRO A 46 -14.05 -2.44 -7.71
N GLY A 47 -14.35 -1.47 -8.57
CA GLY A 47 -14.21 -0.04 -8.26
C GLY A 47 -15.03 0.40 -7.04
N GLU A 48 -16.28 -0.07 -6.93
CA GLU A 48 -17.21 0.26 -5.83
C GLU A 48 -16.74 -0.20 -4.44
N GLN A 49 -15.96 -1.29 -4.38
CA GLN A 49 -15.44 -1.86 -3.12
C GLN A 49 -13.98 -1.50 -2.88
N ARG A 50 -13.30 -0.90 -3.87
CA ARG A 50 -11.85 -0.72 -3.85
C ARG A 50 -11.39 0.13 -2.67
N ASP A 51 -12.10 1.20 -2.38
CA ASP A 51 -11.78 2.09 -1.26
C ASP A 51 -11.93 1.35 0.08
N LEU A 52 -13.02 0.61 0.26
CA LEU A 52 -13.25 -0.21 1.45
C LEU A 52 -12.17 -1.28 1.60
N ILE A 53 -11.82 -1.99 0.53
CA ILE A 53 -10.78 -3.03 0.57
C ILE A 53 -9.42 -2.41 0.92
N ALA A 54 -9.03 -1.31 0.25
CA ALA A 54 -7.78 -0.62 0.54
C ALA A 54 -7.74 -0.12 1.99
N TYR A 55 -8.85 0.40 2.50
CA TYR A 55 -9.02 0.81 3.89
C TYR A 55 -8.82 -0.36 4.87
N LEU A 56 -9.49 -1.49 4.64
CA LEU A 56 -9.36 -2.68 5.49
C LEU A 56 -7.93 -3.23 5.48
N VAL A 57 -7.26 -3.22 4.32
CA VAL A 57 -5.85 -3.62 4.22
C VAL A 57 -4.95 -2.67 5.01
N ALA A 58 -5.17 -1.36 4.92
CA ALA A 58 -4.41 -0.37 5.70
C ALA A 58 -4.66 -0.52 7.21
N ALA A 59 -5.88 -0.92 7.58
CA ALA A 59 -6.32 -1.12 8.96
C ALA A 59 -5.95 -2.50 9.53
N HIS A 60 -5.25 -3.36 8.77
CA HIS A 60 -5.02 -4.77 9.13
C HIS A 60 -4.44 -5.01 10.54
N HIS A 61 -3.72 -4.04 11.12
CA HIS A 61 -3.19 -4.11 12.50
C HIS A 61 -4.07 -3.38 13.54
N GLY A 62 -5.34 -3.14 13.25
CA GLY A 62 -6.31 -2.48 14.14
C GLY A 62 -6.08 -0.97 14.32
N LYS A 63 -5.38 -0.32 13.38
CA LYS A 63 -5.13 1.13 13.41
C LYS A 63 -5.44 1.77 12.08
N VAL A 64 -6.52 2.56 12.05
CA VAL A 64 -6.85 3.41 10.90
C VAL A 64 -6.19 4.77 11.07
N ARG A 65 -5.52 5.25 10.03
CA ARG A 65 -4.99 6.61 9.97
C ARG A 65 -5.60 7.35 8.79
N LEU A 66 -6.29 8.45 9.07
CA LEU A 66 -6.88 9.31 8.05
C LEU A 66 -5.83 10.09 7.25
N SER A 67 -4.70 10.42 7.89
CA SER A 67 -3.59 11.11 7.25
C SER A 67 -2.40 10.16 7.11
N LEU A 68 -1.84 10.14 5.91
CA LEU A 68 -0.62 9.42 5.55
C LEU A 68 0.48 10.45 5.35
N ARG A 69 1.52 10.38 6.16
CA ARG A 69 2.66 11.30 6.13
C ARG A 69 3.91 10.59 6.62
N SER A 70 5.07 11.08 6.21
CA SER A 70 6.37 10.61 6.70
C SER A 70 6.46 10.72 8.22
N LEU A 71 7.25 9.83 8.82
CA LEU A 71 7.52 9.82 10.25
C LEU A 71 8.82 10.57 10.58
N PRO A 72 8.98 11.09 11.81
CA PRO A 72 10.29 11.51 12.30
C PRO A 72 11.31 10.38 12.13
N ASP A 73 12.54 10.73 11.74
CA ASP A 73 13.65 9.80 11.51
C ASP A 73 13.39 8.70 10.47
N GLU A 74 12.42 8.90 9.57
CA GLU A 74 12.24 8.04 8.42
C GLU A 74 13.38 8.23 7.42
N ARG A 75 13.80 7.17 6.74
CA ARG A 75 14.84 7.30 5.72
C ARG A 75 14.26 8.03 4.50
N HIS A 76 14.75 9.23 4.25
CA HIS A 76 14.42 9.99 3.06
C HIS A 76 15.00 9.30 1.82
N PRO A 77 14.26 9.29 0.70
CA PRO A 77 14.86 9.02 -0.60
C PRO A 77 15.91 10.09 -0.93
N GLU A 78 16.90 9.72 -1.76
CA GLU A 78 17.93 10.67 -2.22
C GLU A 78 17.42 11.62 -3.31
N ASP A 79 16.26 11.32 -3.89
CA ASP A 79 15.52 12.17 -4.81
C ASP A 79 14.23 12.70 -4.17
N GLU A 80 13.60 13.69 -4.81
CA GLU A 80 12.39 14.37 -4.34
C GLU A 80 11.10 13.54 -4.49
N ARG A 81 11.20 12.21 -4.43
CA ARG A 81 10.03 11.34 -4.59
C ARG A 81 9.20 11.29 -3.31
N ARG A 82 7.88 11.10 -3.44
CA ARG A 82 6.97 10.89 -2.30
C ARG A 82 7.39 9.67 -1.47
N PHE A 83 7.26 9.76 -0.15
CA PHE A 83 7.54 8.66 0.77
C PHE A 83 6.75 8.77 2.07
N ALA A 84 6.35 7.63 2.62
CA ALA A 84 5.77 7.51 3.96
C ALA A 84 5.88 6.08 4.49
N TRP A 85 6.18 5.95 5.79
CA TRP A 85 6.20 4.68 6.53
C TRP A 85 7.04 3.58 5.86
N GLY A 86 8.23 3.96 5.42
CA GLY A 86 9.23 3.14 4.73
C GLY A 86 8.82 2.71 3.32
N VAL A 87 7.69 3.21 2.80
CA VAL A 87 7.24 3.00 1.41
C VAL A 87 7.55 4.25 0.61
N TRP A 88 8.14 4.06 -0.57
CA TRP A 88 8.54 5.13 -1.48
C TRP A 88 7.72 5.08 -2.77
N GLN A 89 7.55 6.22 -3.41
CA GLN A 89 6.99 6.32 -4.76
C GLN A 89 7.76 5.40 -5.71
N ARG A 90 7.01 4.67 -6.54
CA ARG A 90 7.52 3.67 -7.51
C ARG A 90 8.22 2.48 -6.85
N ASP A 91 8.00 2.21 -5.57
CA ASP A 91 8.35 0.91 -5.01
C ASP A 91 7.60 -0.19 -5.75
N GLU A 92 8.28 -1.31 -6.00
CA GLU A 92 7.74 -2.41 -6.80
C GLU A 92 7.26 -3.53 -5.87
N LEU A 93 6.03 -3.99 -6.13
CA LEU A 93 5.49 -5.22 -5.58
C LEU A 93 5.42 -6.24 -6.71
N ALA A 94 6.10 -7.36 -6.52
CA ALA A 94 6.11 -8.45 -7.47
C ALA A 94 4.71 -9.09 -7.60
N LYS A 95 4.46 -9.71 -8.75
CA LYS A 95 3.31 -10.60 -8.94
C LYS A 95 3.42 -11.76 -7.95
N ILE A 96 2.37 -12.01 -7.16
CA ILE A 96 2.34 -13.06 -6.13
C ILE A 96 1.06 -13.88 -6.28
N ASP A 97 1.18 -15.20 -6.23
CA ASP A 97 0.06 -16.11 -6.06
C ASP A 97 -0.33 -16.15 -4.58
N LEU A 98 -1.56 -15.73 -4.27
CA LEU A 98 -2.11 -15.71 -2.92
C LEU A 98 -2.84 -17.02 -2.58
N GLY A 99 -2.87 -17.99 -3.49
CA GLY A 99 -3.61 -19.24 -3.38
C GLY A 99 -5.04 -19.13 -3.91
N SER A 100 -5.69 -20.28 -4.07
CA SER A 100 -7.11 -20.37 -4.49
C SER A 100 -7.44 -19.64 -5.80
N GLY A 101 -6.48 -19.56 -6.74
CA GLY A 101 -6.63 -18.86 -8.00
C GLY A 101 -6.56 -17.33 -7.90
N VAL A 102 -6.25 -16.77 -6.73
CA VAL A 102 -6.11 -15.33 -6.53
C VAL A 102 -4.67 -14.91 -6.79
N ILE A 103 -4.49 -14.03 -7.78
CA ILE A 103 -3.18 -13.52 -8.16
C ILE A 103 -3.12 -12.01 -7.87
N ALA A 104 -2.22 -11.61 -6.98
CA ALA A 104 -1.84 -10.22 -6.86
C ALA A 104 -0.92 -9.85 -8.05
N PRO A 105 -1.28 -8.85 -8.88
CA PRO A 105 -0.48 -8.46 -10.02
C PRO A 105 0.82 -7.77 -9.58
N HIS A 106 1.80 -7.74 -10.46
CA HIS A 106 2.93 -6.84 -10.29
C HIS A 106 2.45 -5.39 -10.37
N VAL A 107 2.90 -4.53 -9.46
CA VAL A 107 2.53 -3.12 -9.42
C VAL A 107 3.71 -2.25 -8.99
N ALA A 108 3.89 -1.12 -9.68
CA ALA A 108 4.72 -0.01 -9.19
C ALA A 108 3.80 0.96 -8.44
N LEU A 109 4.08 1.18 -7.16
CA LEU A 109 3.20 1.97 -6.30
C LEU A 109 3.23 3.46 -6.69
N SER A 110 2.06 4.09 -6.71
CA SER A 110 1.94 5.55 -6.63
C SER A 110 1.41 5.94 -5.26
N LEU A 111 2.17 6.78 -4.56
CA LEU A 111 1.86 7.33 -3.25
C LEU A 111 1.13 8.68 -3.32
N GLU A 112 0.84 9.18 -4.52
CA GLU A 112 0.10 10.43 -4.72
C GLU A 112 -1.21 10.51 -3.93
N PRO A 113 -2.00 9.43 -3.73
CA PRO A 113 -3.19 9.52 -2.89
C PRO A 113 -2.93 9.94 -1.44
N MET A 114 -1.68 9.99 -0.96
CA MET A 114 -1.39 10.56 0.37
C MET A 114 -1.59 12.08 0.41
N GLU A 115 -1.49 12.76 -0.73
CA GLU A 115 -1.60 14.21 -0.83
C GLU A 115 -3.05 14.66 -0.64
N LEU A 116 -3.23 15.94 -0.35
CA LEU A 116 -4.55 16.53 -0.21
C LEU A 116 -5.09 16.93 -1.58
N GLY A 117 -6.38 16.68 -1.79
CA GLY A 117 -7.08 17.00 -3.04
C GLY A 117 -7.14 15.83 -4.03
N GLU A 118 -7.53 16.13 -5.25
CA GLU A 118 -7.56 15.16 -6.34
C GLU A 118 -6.14 14.90 -6.87
N SER A 119 -5.86 13.65 -7.18
CA SER A 119 -4.62 13.23 -7.81
C SER A 119 -4.53 13.79 -9.24
N VAL A 120 -3.33 14.20 -9.66
CA VAL A 120 -3.04 14.82 -10.96
C VAL A 120 -2.06 13.99 -11.80
N GLU A 121 -1.43 12.97 -11.22
CA GLU A 121 -0.54 12.03 -11.89
C GLU A 121 -1.20 10.67 -12.13
N GLU A 122 -0.76 9.98 -13.18
CA GLU A 122 -1.13 8.59 -13.39
C GLU A 122 -0.58 7.71 -12.25
N PRO A 123 -1.35 6.71 -11.77
CA PRO A 123 -2.57 6.16 -12.36
C PRO A 123 -3.86 6.74 -11.76
N PHE A 124 -3.78 7.82 -10.99
CA PHE A 124 -4.87 8.30 -10.13
C PHE A 124 -5.49 9.61 -10.60
N VAL A 125 -5.15 10.13 -11.78
CA VAL A 125 -5.70 11.40 -12.31
C VAL A 125 -7.21 11.55 -12.08
N GLY A 126 -7.60 12.62 -11.40
CA GLY A 126 -9.00 12.95 -11.07
C GLY A 126 -9.62 12.09 -9.97
N GLN A 127 -8.83 11.25 -9.29
CA GLN A 127 -9.31 10.44 -8.18
C GLN A 127 -9.04 11.08 -6.82
N PRO A 128 -9.87 10.79 -5.80
CA PRO A 128 -9.75 11.42 -4.48
C PRO A 128 -8.50 10.98 -3.72
N SER A 129 -8.04 11.86 -2.84
CA SER A 129 -7.05 11.58 -1.80
C SER A 129 -7.47 10.45 -0.85
N TRP A 130 -6.51 9.86 -0.15
CA TRP A 130 -6.72 8.87 0.90
C TRP A 130 -7.63 9.39 2.00
N ILE A 131 -7.40 10.64 2.45
CA ILE A 131 -8.20 11.23 3.51
C ILE A 131 -9.66 11.36 3.07
N GLU A 132 -9.91 11.79 1.84
CA GLU A 132 -11.27 11.91 1.31
C GLU A 132 -11.96 10.55 1.18
N ARG A 133 -11.26 9.53 0.66
CA ARG A 133 -11.77 8.15 0.61
C ARG A 133 -12.13 7.63 1.99
N ALA A 134 -11.23 7.80 2.96
CA ALA A 134 -11.44 7.32 4.33
C ALA A 134 -12.58 8.05 5.04
N LEU A 135 -12.75 9.36 4.79
CA LEU A 135 -13.87 10.15 5.32
C LEU A 135 -15.21 9.72 4.70
N ARG A 136 -15.28 9.52 3.38
CA ARG A 136 -16.49 9.00 2.72
C ARG A 136 -16.91 7.65 3.29
N LEU A 137 -15.97 6.70 3.44
CA LEU A 137 -16.26 5.40 4.05
C LEU A 137 -16.81 5.53 5.47
N ARG A 138 -16.22 6.41 6.29
CA ARG A 138 -16.70 6.68 7.66
C ARG A 138 -18.12 7.21 7.65
N ASP A 139 -18.42 8.12 6.75
CA ASP A 139 -19.73 8.76 6.65
C ASP A 139 -20.80 7.76 6.16
N ASP A 140 -20.43 6.86 5.24
CA ASP A 140 -21.33 5.85 4.67
C ASP A 140 -21.57 4.66 5.62
N LEU A 141 -20.53 4.17 6.30
CA LEU A 141 -20.58 2.93 7.09
C LEU A 141 -20.67 3.18 8.61
N GLY A 142 -20.32 4.39 9.05
CA GLY A 142 -20.19 4.74 10.46
C GLY A 142 -18.87 4.27 11.08
N PRO A 143 -18.40 4.94 12.16
CA PRO A 143 -17.08 4.69 12.74
C PRO A 143 -16.92 3.30 13.38
N LEU A 144 -18.01 2.68 13.87
CA LEU A 144 -17.96 1.40 14.57
C LEU A 144 -17.91 0.18 13.62
N ARG A 145 -18.37 0.32 12.37
CA ARG A 145 -18.29 -0.77 11.38
C ARG A 145 -16.94 -0.84 10.68
N LEU A 146 -16.14 0.22 10.79
CA LEU A 146 -14.82 0.34 10.20
C LEU A 146 -13.67 0.04 11.18
N ALA A 147 -13.97 -0.14 12.47
CA ALA A 147 -13.01 -0.36 13.55
C ALA A 147 -12.81 -1.84 13.87
#